data_AF-A0A357D4A2-F1
#
_entry.id   AF-A0A357D4A2-F1
#
_cell.length_a   1.000
_cell.length_b   1.000
_cell.length_c   1.000
_cell.angle_alpha   90.00
_cell.angle_beta   90.00
_cell.angle_gamma   90.00
#
_symmetry.space_group_name_H-M   'P 1'
#
loop_
_entity.id
_entity.type
_entity.pdbx_description
1 polymer ?
#
loop_
_entity_poly.entity_id
_entity_poly.type
_entity_poly.pdbx_seq_one_letter_code
_entity_poly.pdbx_strand_id
1 'polypeptide(L)'
;QMSIDADLNAGMITEEQARSRRREVEREADFYGSMDGASKFVKGDAIAGLIITGINLLGGGILGMWQQGLDFMTALEKYALLTVGDGLVSQVPALLISSATGILV
;
A
#
# COMPACT_ATOMS: atom_id res chain seq x y z
N GLN A 1 5.69 -22.20 -17.42
CA GLN A 1 6.53 -23.40 -17.23
C GLN A 1 6.21 -24.49 -18.26
N MET A 2 4.95 -24.91 -18.44
CA MET A 2 4.57 -25.94 -19.43
C MET A 2 5.00 -25.67 -20.88
N SER A 3 5.05 -24.41 -21.34
CA SER A 3 5.54 -24.07 -22.68
C SER A 3 7.05 -24.28 -22.84
N ILE A 4 7.84 -24.02 -21.78
CA ILE A 4 9.30 -24.21 -21.78
C ILE A 4 9.63 -25.70 -21.85
N ASP A 5 8.85 -26.53 -21.16
CA ASP A 5 9.02 -27.98 -21.16
C ASP A 5 8.64 -28.59 -22.52
N ALA A 6 7.61 -28.03 -23.18
CA ALA A 6 7.25 -28.40 -24.55
C ALA A 6 8.35 -28.02 -25.56
N ASP A 7 8.93 -26.82 -25.44
CA ASP A 7 10.02 -26.36 -26.31
C ASP A 7 11.29 -27.20 -26.14
N LEU A 8 11.61 -27.61 -24.90
CA LEU A 8 12.74 -28.50 -24.58
C LEU A 8 12.52 -29.91 -25.16
N ASN A 9 11.34 -30.48 -24.96
CA ASN A 9 10.98 -31.80 -25.49
C ASN A 9 10.91 -31.83 -27.03
N ALA A 10 10.57 -30.71 -27.65
CA ALA A 10 10.61 -30.53 -29.11
C ALA A 10 12.03 -30.29 -29.66
N GLY A 11 13.05 -30.19 -28.79
CA GLY A 11 14.43 -29.91 -29.18
C GLY A 11 14.68 -28.48 -29.68
N MET A 12 13.73 -27.56 -29.48
CA MET A 12 13.84 -26.17 -29.93
C MET A 12 14.75 -25.33 -29.03
N ILE A 13 14.98 -25.77 -27.79
CA ILE A 13 15.87 -25.14 -26.82
C ILE A 13 16.71 -26.20 -26.10
N THR A 14 17.89 -25.81 -25.60
CA THR A 14 18.75 -26.68 -24.79
C THR A 14 18.33 -26.72 -23.32
N GLU A 15 18.78 -27.72 -22.57
CA GLU A 15 18.55 -27.82 -21.11
C GLU A 15 19.03 -26.57 -20.36
N GLU A 16 20.16 -26.01 -20.77
CA GLU A 16 20.72 -24.78 -20.18
C GLU A 16 19.84 -23.56 -20.44
N GLN A 17 19.32 -23.43 -21.67
CA GLN A 17 18.36 -22.38 -22.05
C GLN A 17 17.03 -22.53 -21.31
N ALA A 18 16.51 -23.76 -21.21
CA ALA A 18 15.29 -24.06 -20.47
C ALA A 18 15.45 -23.70 -18.99
N ARG A 19 16.58 -24.03 -18.37
CA ARG A 19 16.90 -23.66 -16.98
C ARG A 19 16.97 -22.14 -16.78
N SER A 20 17.59 -21.43 -17.72
CA SER A 20 17.66 -19.96 -17.68
C SER A 20 16.27 -19.33 -17.76
N ARG A 21 15.44 -19.76 -18.73
CA ARG A 21 14.07 -19.27 -18.91
C ARG A 21 13.17 -19.59 -17.71
N ARG A 22 13.29 -20.78 -17.11
CA ARG A 22 12.53 -21.12 -15.90
C ARG A 22 12.85 -20.17 -14.74
N ARG A 23 14.14 -19.84 -14.52
CA ARG A 23 14.57 -18.86 -13.51
C ARG A 23 14.06 -17.45 -13.78
N GLU A 24 13.96 -17.06 -15.04
CA GLU A 24 13.40 -15.76 -15.42
C GLU A 24 11.91 -15.68 -15.07
N VAL A 25 11.13 -16.70 -15.46
CA VAL A 25 9.71 -16.80 -15.13
C VAL A 25 9.47 -16.88 -13.61
N GLU A 26 10.34 -17.59 -12.88
CA GLU A 26 10.28 -17.67 -11.42
C GLU A 26 10.50 -16.30 -10.77
N ARG A 27 11.53 -15.56 -11.19
CA ARG A 27 11.76 -14.17 -10.71
C ARG A 27 10.61 -13.23 -11.04
N GLU A 28 10.04 -13.36 -12.23
CA GLU A 28 8.89 -12.56 -12.65
C GLU A 28 7.65 -12.90 -11.80
N ALA A 29 7.39 -14.19 -11.54
CA ALA A 29 6.32 -14.63 -10.65
C ALA A 29 6.51 -14.14 -9.21
N ASP A 30 7.73 -14.17 -8.68
CA ASP A 30 8.05 -13.63 -7.35
C ASP A 30 7.87 -12.10 -7.28
N PHE A 31 8.25 -11.38 -8.35
CA PHE A 31 8.04 -9.94 -8.46
C PHE A 31 6.54 -9.59 -8.51
N TYR A 32 5.75 -10.28 -9.33
CA TYR A 32 4.31 -10.04 -9.38
C TYR A 32 3.60 -10.50 -8.11
N GLY A 33 4.06 -11.58 -7.47
CA GLY A 33 3.54 -12.04 -6.17
C GLY A 33 3.80 -11.03 -5.06
N SER A 34 5.01 -10.47 -4.98
CA SER A 34 5.34 -9.41 -4.03
C SER A 34 4.63 -8.08 -4.34
N MET A 35 4.46 -7.72 -5.63
CA MET A 35 3.67 -6.57 -6.06
C MET A 35 2.18 -6.69 -5.72
N ASP A 36 1.56 -7.86 -5.90
CA ASP A 36 0.15 -8.09 -5.54
C ASP A 36 -0.04 -7.95 -4.02
N GLY A 37 0.89 -8.50 -3.23
CA GLY A 37 0.92 -8.32 -1.79
C GLY A 37 0.98 -6.84 -1.40
N ALA A 38 1.99 -6.11 -1.86
CA ALA A 38 2.16 -4.69 -1.59
C ALA A 38 0.93 -3.86 -2.03
N SER A 39 0.36 -4.16 -3.19
CA SER A 39 -0.83 -3.47 -3.72
C SER A 39 -2.06 -3.67 -2.84
N LYS A 40 -2.26 -4.87 -2.29
CA LYS A 40 -3.34 -5.15 -1.32
C LYS A 40 -3.14 -4.40 -0.01
N PHE A 41 -1.91 -4.32 0.49
CA PHE A 41 -1.59 -3.53 1.69
C PHE A 41 -1.88 -2.05 1.49
N VAL A 42 -1.41 -1.45 0.40
CA VAL A 42 -1.66 -0.04 0.08
C VAL A 42 -3.16 0.24 -0.06
N LYS A 43 -3.90 -0.66 -0.72
CA LYS A 43 -5.36 -0.53 -0.85
C LYS A 43 -6.08 -0.62 0.50
N GLY A 44 -5.65 -1.53 1.38
CA GLY A 44 -6.20 -1.67 2.72
C GLY A 44 -5.93 -0.44 3.60
N ASP A 45 -4.70 0.07 3.55
CA ASP A 45 -4.28 1.27 4.28
C ASP A 45 -5.06 2.51 3.83
N ALA A 46 -5.25 2.70 2.53
CA ALA A 46 -6.06 3.79 1.98
C ALA A 46 -7.52 3.74 2.45
N ILE A 47 -8.12 2.54 2.49
CA ILE A 47 -9.50 2.36 2.98
C ILE A 47 -9.58 2.69 4.48
N ALA A 48 -8.62 2.21 5.28
CA ALA A 48 -8.57 2.50 6.71
C ALA A 48 -8.42 4.01 6.97
N GLY A 49 -7.53 4.70 6.24
CA GLY A 49 -7.34 6.15 6.34
C GLY A 49 -8.59 6.94 6.02
N LEU A 50 -9.37 6.55 5.01
CA LEU A 50 -10.66 7.17 4.69
C LEU A 50 -11.69 6.97 5.80
N ILE A 51 -11.76 5.78 6.39
CA ILE A 51 -12.67 5.50 7.51
C ILE A 51 -12.30 6.35 8.73
N ILE A 52 -11.02 6.39 9.10
CA ILE A 52 -10.52 7.19 10.22
C ILE A 52 -10.82 8.67 10.00
N THR A 53 -10.61 9.17 8.78
CA THR A 53 -10.92 10.55 8.40
C THR A 53 -12.39 10.85 8.61
N GLY A 54 -13.29 9.99 8.13
CA GLY A 54 -14.73 10.15 8.32
C GLY A 54 -15.13 10.16 9.80
N ILE A 55 -14.55 9.26 10.61
CA ILE A 55 -14.80 9.20 12.05
C ILE A 55 -14.32 10.47 12.76
N ASN A 56 -13.12 10.96 12.45
CA ASN A 56 -12.58 12.16 13.08
C ASN A 56 -13.38 13.42 12.72
N LEU A 57 -13.80 13.56 11.46
CA LEU A 57 -14.61 14.70 11.02
C LEU A 57 -16.01 14.68 11.65
N LEU A 58 -16.69 13.54 11.61
CA LEU A 58 -18.07 13.43 12.12
C LEU A 58 -18.08 13.38 13.65
N GLY A 59 -17.32 12.47 14.25
CA GLY A 59 -17.26 12.29 15.70
C GLY A 59 -16.63 13.50 16.39
N GLY A 60 -15.51 13.98 15.86
CA GLY A 60 -14.87 15.20 16.34
C GLY A 60 -15.76 16.43 16.18
N GLY A 61 -16.40 16.60 15.02
CA GLY A 61 -17.35 17.69 14.78
C GLY A 61 -18.52 17.68 15.77
N ILE A 62 -19.19 16.53 15.94
CA ILE A 62 -20.32 16.38 16.88
C ILE A 62 -19.88 16.65 18.32
N LEU A 63 -18.76 16.07 18.77
CA LEU A 63 -18.25 16.28 20.12
C LEU A 63 -17.76 17.72 20.34
N GLY A 64 -17.15 18.34 19.33
CA GLY A 64 -16.73 19.73 19.35
C GLY A 64 -17.91 20.68 19.49
N MET A 65 -19.00 20.42 18.77
CA MET A 65 -20.23 21.19 18.92
C MET A 65 -20.90 20.95 20.27
N TRP A 66 -21.01 19.68 20.70
CA TRP A 66 -21.76 19.33 21.91
C TRP A 66 -21.03 19.66 23.22
N GLN A 67 -19.72 19.38 23.30
CA GLN A 67 -18.93 19.57 24.51
C GLN A 67 -18.24 20.94 24.57
N GLN A 68 -17.76 21.46 23.43
CA GLN A 68 -17.00 22.71 23.38
C GLN A 68 -17.86 23.90 22.91
N GLY A 69 -19.13 23.67 22.54
CA GLY A 69 -20.03 24.73 22.09
C GLY A 69 -19.61 25.40 20.78
N LEU A 70 -18.78 24.73 19.97
CA LEU A 70 -18.34 25.25 18.68
C LEU A 70 -19.51 25.30 17.70
N ASP A 71 -19.55 26.29 16.83
CA ASP A 71 -20.45 26.25 15.68
C ASP A 71 -19.97 25.18 14.68
N PHE A 72 -20.89 24.74 13.82
CA PHE A 72 -20.64 23.65 12.88
C PHE A 72 -19.40 23.90 11.99
N MET A 73 -19.20 25.14 11.53
CA MET A 73 -18.13 25.42 10.59
C MET A 73 -16.76 25.45 11.28
N THR A 74 -16.69 26.08 12.46
CA THR A 74 -15.47 26.05 13.29
C THR A 74 -15.11 24.64 13.76
N ALA A 75 -16.11 23.83 14.12
CA ALA A 75 -15.88 22.43 14.49
C ALA A 75 -15.32 21.63 13.31
N LEU A 76 -15.91 21.77 12.12
CA LEU A 76 -15.45 21.08 10.93
C LEU A 76 -14.01 21.48 10.56
N GLU A 77 -13.68 22.77 10.58
CA GLU A 77 -12.34 23.27 10.27
C GLU A 77 -11.29 22.75 11.27
N LYS A 78 -11.59 22.82 12.57
CA LYS A 78 -10.70 22.36 13.64
C LYS A 78 -10.41 20.87 13.52
N TYR A 79 -11.44 20.04 13.37
CA TYR A 79 -11.26 18.59 13.30
C TYR A 79 -10.73 18.13 11.93
N ALA A 80 -10.97 18.87 10.85
CA ALA A 80 -10.29 18.65 9.58
C ALA A 80 -8.78 18.91 9.69
N LEU A 81 -8.37 20.01 10.32
CA LEU A 81 -6.95 20.31 10.53
C LEU A 81 -6.25 19.24 11.37
N LEU A 82 -6.89 18.81 12.47
CA LEU A 82 -6.36 17.73 13.32
C LEU A 82 -6.25 16.40 12.57
N THR A 83 -7.22 16.08 11.72
CA THR A 83 -7.22 14.84 10.93
C THR A 83 -6.11 14.84 9.87
N VAL A 84 -5.90 15.98 9.18
CA VAL A 84 -4.79 16.13 8.24
C VAL A 84 -3.45 16.02 8.98
N GLY A 85 -3.34 16.62 10.17
CA GLY A 85 -2.17 16.50 11.03
C GLY A 85 -1.84 15.06 11.40
N ASP A 86 -2.85 14.28 11.82
CA ASP A 86 -2.71 12.85 12.14
C ASP A 86 -2.22 12.02 10.93
N GLY A 87 -2.77 12.29 9.74
CA GLY A 87 -2.32 11.68 8.50
C GLY A 87 -0.85 12.02 8.16
N LEU A 88 -0.44 13.27 8.34
CA LEU A 88 0.95 13.69 8.10
C LEU A 88 1.93 13.09 9.11
N VAL A 89 1.57 13.05 10.39
CA VAL A 89 2.42 12.50 11.46
C VAL A 89 2.62 11.00 11.31
N SER A 90 1.62 10.27 10.80
CA SER A 90 1.73 8.83 10.56
C SER A 90 2.46 8.48 9.26
N GLN A 91 2.19 9.20 8.16
CA GLN A 91 2.70 8.83 6.83
C GLN A 91 4.13 9.31 6.55
N VAL A 92 4.50 10.51 7.01
CA VAL A 92 5.85 11.05 6.73
C VAL A 92 6.95 10.15 7.30
N PRO A 93 6.90 9.71 8.58
CA PRO A 93 7.91 8.79 9.11
C PRO A 93 7.89 7.42 8.43
N ALA A 94 6.69 6.90 8.10
CA ALA A 94 6.56 5.61 7.43
C ALA A 94 7.25 5.60 6.06
N LEU A 95 7.10 6.68 5.27
CA LEU A 95 7.79 6.85 3.99
C LEU A 95 9.31 6.95 4.16
N LEU A 96 9.78 7.67 5.18
CA LEU A 96 11.21 7.76 5.48
C LEU A 96 11.80 6.41 5.86
N ILE A 97 11.12 5.65 6.73
CA ILE A 97 11.55 4.29 7.13
C ILE A 97 11.54 3.36 5.92
N SER A 98 10.46 3.35 5.13
CA SER A 98 10.37 2.54 3.91
C SER A 98 11.49 2.84 2.91
N SER A 99 11.81 4.13 2.73
CA SER A 99 12.89 4.54 1.81
C SER A 99 14.25 4.13 2.36
N ALA A 100 14.50 4.28 3.66
CA ALA A 100 15.74 3.87 4.30
C ALA A 100 15.94 2.34 4.22
N THR A 101 14.89 1.55 4.48
CA THR A 101 14.94 0.08 4.33
C THR A 101 15.18 -0.32 2.88
N GLY A 102 14.54 0.35 1.91
CA GLY A 102 14.75 0.07 0.49
C GLY A 102 16.15 0.37 -0.03
N ILE A 103 16.93 1.23 0.64
CA ILE A 103 18.35 1.48 0.32
C ILE A 103 19.27 0.43 0.96
N LEU A 104 18.88 -0.14 2.11
CA LEU A 104 19.71 -1.09 2.87
C LEU A 104 19.67 -2.53 2.34
N VAL A 105 18.62 -2.89 1.59
CA VAL A 105 18.41 -4.22 0.99
C VAL A 105 18.84 -4.20 -0.47
#